data_AF-A0A2V5N1J0-F1
#
_entry.id   AF-A0A2V5N1J0-F1
#
_cell.length_a   1.000
_cell.length_b   1.000
_cell.length_c   1.000
_cell.angle_alpha   90.00
_cell.angle_beta   90.00
_cell.angle_gamma   90.00
#
_symmetry.space_group_name_H-M   'P 1'
#
loop_
_entity.id
_entity.type
_entity.pdbx_description
1 polymer ?
#
loop_
_entity_poly.entity_id
_entity_poly.type
_entity_poly.pdbx_seq_one_letter_code
_entity_poly.pdbx_strand_id
1 'polypeptide(L)'
;MAAVASMPPRARRLAPEGTYFLLRFVSITTPSGVVGLPPGMKVTALAHRDTSFEVTDADNHVFQVTESEITNDIDLGVAAGRRDAALQSRIQNQIATDVRKYDEEQAKRWAEEEKAAKQRTPGKPRPQ
;
A
#
# COMPACT_ATOMS: atom_id res chain seq x y z
N MET A 1 -44.29 16.33 1.63
CA MET A 1 -42.88 16.46 1.22
C MET A 1 -42.05 16.65 2.49
N ALA A 2 -41.22 15.68 2.85
CA ALA A 2 -40.37 15.76 4.05
C ALA A 2 -39.05 16.47 3.69
N ALA A 3 -38.73 17.55 4.40
CA ALA A 3 -37.46 18.26 4.26
C ALA A 3 -36.33 17.37 4.80
N VAL A 4 -35.42 16.99 3.92
CA VAL A 4 -34.14 16.37 4.32
C VAL A 4 -33.31 17.44 5.04
N ALA A 5 -33.24 17.33 6.36
CA ALA A 5 -32.37 18.18 7.16
C ALA A 5 -30.92 17.99 6.69
N SER A 6 -30.33 19.04 6.13
CA SER A 6 -28.91 19.12 5.83
C SER A 6 -28.14 19.08 7.15
N MET A 7 -27.41 17.99 7.40
CA MET A 7 -26.46 17.98 8.52
C MET A 7 -25.50 19.18 8.35
N PRO A 8 -25.26 19.99 9.40
CA PRO A 8 -24.31 21.07 9.30
C PRO A 8 -22.94 20.50 8.89
N PRO A 9 -22.20 21.16 7.98
CA PRO A 9 -20.88 20.70 7.59
C PRO A 9 -20.02 20.59 8.85
N ARG A 10 -19.44 19.42 9.09
CA ARG A 10 -18.48 19.25 10.20
C ARG A 10 -17.38 20.28 10.01
N ALA A 11 -17.10 21.06 11.05
CA ALA A 11 -15.99 22.00 11.03
C ALA A 11 -14.71 21.22 10.68
N ARG A 12 -14.04 21.62 9.59
CA ARG A 12 -12.80 20.98 9.16
C ARG A 12 -11.76 21.15 10.26
N ARG A 13 -11.17 20.04 10.69
CA ARG A 13 -10.11 20.05 11.69
C ARG A 13 -8.80 20.32 10.98
N LEU A 14 -8.43 21.60 10.91
CA LEU A 14 -7.21 22.02 10.24
C LEU A 14 -5.99 21.76 11.14
N ALA A 15 -4.88 21.37 10.52
CA ALA A 15 -3.58 21.26 11.14
C ALA A 15 -3.00 22.65 11.44
N PRO A 16 -2.01 22.75 12.35
CA PRO A 16 -1.22 23.96 12.51
C PRO A 16 -0.64 24.43 11.17
N GLU A 17 -0.41 25.74 11.04
CA GLU A 17 0.20 26.28 9.83
C GLU A 17 1.54 25.60 9.51
N GLY A 18 1.79 25.42 8.21
CA GLY A 18 2.95 24.68 7.71
C GLY A 18 2.84 23.15 7.84
N THR A 19 1.82 22.61 8.53
CA THR A 19 1.62 21.16 8.63
C THR A 19 0.63 20.66 7.58
N TYR A 20 1.05 19.67 6.81
CA TYR A 20 0.22 19.06 5.78
C TYR A 20 0.30 17.52 5.87
N PHE A 21 -0.62 16.86 5.19
CA PHE A 21 -0.65 15.41 5.05
C PHE A 21 -0.70 15.05 3.57
N LEU A 22 0.07 14.04 3.17
CA LEU A 22 0.03 13.50 1.81
C LEU A 22 -1.34 12.85 1.55
N LEU A 23 -1.94 13.12 0.41
CA LEU A 23 -3.20 12.49 -0.01
C LEU A 23 -2.98 11.24 -0.87
N ARG A 24 -1.78 11.09 -1.44
CA ARG A 24 -1.38 9.98 -2.30
C ARG A 24 0.05 9.55 -2.00
N PHE A 25 0.43 8.39 -2.54
CA PHE A 25 1.80 7.89 -2.44
C PHE A 25 2.74 8.81 -3.23
N VAL A 26 3.85 9.19 -2.61
CA VAL A 26 4.91 9.99 -3.24
C VAL A 26 6.20 9.21 -3.20
N SER A 27 6.89 9.12 -4.34
CA SER A 27 8.20 8.48 -4.43
C SER A 27 9.27 9.55 -4.52
N ILE A 28 10.26 9.51 -3.64
CA ILE A 28 11.38 10.46 -3.63
C ILE A 28 12.69 9.72 -3.91
N THR A 29 13.55 10.34 -4.70
CA THR A 29 14.90 9.82 -4.95
C THR A 29 15.86 10.45 -3.95
N THR A 30 16.54 9.60 -3.18
CA THR A 30 17.57 9.95 -2.19
C THR A 30 18.94 9.46 -2.68
N PRO A 31 20.05 9.92 -2.09
CA PRO A 31 21.38 9.39 -2.41
C PRO A 31 21.51 7.87 -2.18
N SER A 32 20.74 7.30 -1.25
CA SER A 32 20.73 5.88 -0.90
C SER A 32 19.76 5.03 -1.73
N GLY A 33 18.93 5.64 -2.58
CA GLY A 33 17.92 4.93 -3.37
C GLY A 33 16.57 5.65 -3.37
N VAL A 34 15.50 4.89 -3.60
CA VAL A 34 14.14 5.45 -3.69
C VAL A 34 13.37 5.16 -2.40
N VAL A 35 12.77 6.19 -1.82
CA VAL A 35 11.92 6.10 -0.63
C VAL A 35 10.48 6.37 -1.03
N GLY A 36 9.57 5.52 -0.56
CA GLY A 36 8.13 5.67 -0.75
C GLY A 36 7.48 6.29 0.48
N LEU A 37 6.80 7.41 0.30
CA LEU A 37 6.04 8.10 1.34
C LEU A 37 4.54 7.77 1.18
N PRO A 38 3.93 7.10 2.17
CA PRO A 38 2.54 6.66 2.07
C PRO A 38 1.55 7.83 2.23
N PRO A 39 0.32 7.68 1.69
CA PRO A 39 -0.80 8.56 1.99
C PRO A 39 -1.03 8.70 3.50
N GLY A 40 -1.45 9.88 3.94
CA GLY A 40 -1.66 10.25 5.34
C GLY A 40 -0.39 10.59 6.12
N MET A 41 0.78 10.43 5.52
CA MET A 41 2.04 10.86 6.13
C MET A 41 2.06 12.38 6.31
N LYS A 42 2.49 12.82 7.49
CA LYS A 42 2.65 14.23 7.83
C LYS A 42 3.92 14.79 7.19
N VAL A 43 3.82 15.96 6.58
CA VAL A 43 4.93 16.72 6.00
C VAL A 43 4.85 18.17 6.47
N THR A 44 5.99 18.86 6.48
CA THR A 44 6.10 20.26 6.86
C THR A 44 6.44 21.09 5.64
N ALA A 45 5.67 22.13 5.35
CA ALA A 45 5.97 23.07 4.28
C ALA A 45 7.15 23.97 4.67
N LEU A 46 8.13 24.04 3.78
CA LEU A 46 9.30 24.92 3.88
C LEU A 46 9.09 26.19 3.05
N ALA A 47 8.55 26.05 1.84
CA ALA A 47 8.26 27.16 0.95
C ALA A 47 7.07 26.85 0.04
N HIS A 48 6.32 27.88 -0.33
CA HIS A 48 5.32 27.80 -1.38
C HIS A 48 5.86 28.49 -2.65
N ARG A 49 5.87 27.78 -3.77
CA ARG A 49 6.34 28.26 -5.08
C ARG A 49 5.27 28.03 -6.13
N ASP A 50 4.60 29.12 -6.51
CA ASP A 50 3.52 29.17 -7.50
C ASP A 50 2.37 28.19 -7.23
N THR A 51 2.48 26.95 -7.72
CA THR A 51 1.48 25.87 -7.63
C THR A 51 1.99 24.64 -6.87
N SER A 52 3.16 24.76 -6.25
CA SER A 52 3.87 23.67 -5.59
C SER A 52 4.42 24.07 -4.22
N PHE A 53 4.44 23.12 -3.31
CA PHE A 53 5.04 23.26 -1.99
C PHE A 53 6.35 22.49 -1.96
N GLU A 54 7.40 23.17 -1.52
CA GLU A 54 8.61 22.52 -1.04
C GLU A 54 8.34 22.07 0.39
N VAL A 55 8.38 20.76 0.62
CA VAL A 55 8.03 20.15 1.90
C VAL A 55 9.17 19.26 2.40
N THR A 56 9.11 18.94 3.69
CA THR A 56 9.99 17.96 4.30
C THR A 56 9.25 16.93 5.15
N ASP A 57 9.74 15.70 5.15
CA ASP A 57 9.25 14.61 5.98
C ASP A 57 9.94 14.59 7.37
N ALA A 58 9.73 13.52 8.13
CA ALA A 58 10.35 13.35 9.44
C ALA A 58 11.87 13.04 9.37
N ASP A 59 12.35 12.57 8.21
CA ASP A 59 13.74 12.17 7.97
C ASP A 59 14.55 13.31 7.30
N ASN A 60 13.96 14.51 7.19
CA ASN A 60 14.51 15.70 6.55
C ASN A 60 14.77 15.54 5.04
N HIS A 61 14.06 14.64 4.37
CA HIS A 61 14.07 14.64 2.92
C HIS A 61 13.28 15.85 2.43
N VAL A 62 13.85 16.62 1.51
CA VAL A 62 13.19 17.79 0.91
C VAL A 62 12.73 17.43 -0.50
N PHE A 63 11.46 17.68 -0.78
CA PHE A 63 10.85 17.34 -2.07
C PHE A 63 9.70 18.30 -2.40
N GLN A 64 9.29 18.30 -3.66
CA GLN A 64 8.18 19.13 -4.14
C GLN A 64 6.90 18.31 -4.25
N VAL A 65 5.79 18.92 -3.85
CA VAL A 65 4.44 18.37 -4.00
C VAL A 65 3.51 19.46 -4.52
N THR A 66 2.49 19.08 -5.27
CA THR A 66 1.46 19.99 -5.73
C THR A 66 0.38 20.20 -4.66
N GLU A 67 -0.40 21.27 -4.76
CA GLU A 67 -1.58 21.50 -3.91
C GLU A 67 -2.57 20.33 -3.92
N SER A 68 -2.64 19.59 -5.03
CA SER A 68 -3.53 18.43 -5.18
C SER A 68 -3.05 17.16 -4.45
N GLU A 69 -1.82 17.18 -3.96
CA GLU A 69 -1.15 16.04 -3.33
C GLU A 69 -1.11 16.15 -1.81
N ILE A 70 -1.40 17.33 -1.27
CA ILE A 70 -1.36 17.59 0.16
C ILE A 70 -2.65 18.23 0.66
N THR A 71 -2.89 18.09 1.95
CA THR A 71 -4.00 18.76 2.63
C THR A 71 -3.58 19.19 4.02
N ASN A 72 -4.10 20.32 4.48
CA ASN A 72 -4.01 20.71 5.89
C ASN A 72 -5.21 20.21 6.72
N ASP A 73 -6.16 19.50 6.11
CA ASP A 73 -7.28 18.89 6.82
C ASP A 73 -6.84 17.56 7.45
N ILE A 74 -6.83 17.53 8.78
CA ILE A 74 -6.41 16.38 9.58
C ILE A 74 -7.28 15.16 9.27
N ASP A 75 -8.59 15.36 9.13
CA ASP A 75 -9.52 14.24 8.94
C ASP A 75 -9.33 13.62 7.54
N LEU A 76 -9.03 14.44 6.51
CA LEU A 76 -8.66 13.94 5.19
C LEU A 76 -7.32 13.20 5.20
N GLY A 77 -6.30 13.72 5.88
CA GLY A 77 -5.00 13.04 6.03
C GLY A 77 -5.15 11.67 6.70
N VAL A 78 -5.88 11.60 7.82
CA VAL A 78 -6.17 10.34 8.51
C VAL A 78 -6.97 9.38 7.64
N ALA A 79 -7.96 9.88 6.89
CA ALA A 79 -8.74 9.06 5.98
C ALA A 79 -7.87 8.48 4.85
N ALA A 80 -6.94 9.25 4.29
CA ALA A 80 -6.00 8.79 3.27
C ALA A 80 -5.14 7.64 3.78
N GLY A 81 -4.51 7.80 4.96
CA GLY A 81 -3.68 6.75 5.56
C GLY A 81 -4.46 5.49 5.92
N ARG A 82 -5.69 5.63 6.43
CA ARG A 82 -6.56 4.46 6.71
C ARG A 82 -6.94 3.70 5.45
N ARG A 83 -7.24 4.40 4.36
CA ARG A 83 -7.58 3.77 3.08
C ARG A 83 -6.40 2.99 2.52
N ASP A 84 -5.21 3.58 2.56
CA ASP A 84 -3.99 2.92 2.12
C ASP A 84 -3.68 1.68 2.95
N ALA A 85 -3.67 1.79 4.28
CA ALA A 85 -3.43 0.65 5.18
C ALA A 85 -4.43 -0.49 4.95
N ALA A 86 -5.71 -0.17 4.74
CA ALA A 86 -6.73 -1.17 4.42
C ALA A 86 -6.49 -1.86 3.08
N LEU A 87 -6.05 -1.11 2.06
CA LEU A 87 -5.69 -1.67 0.75
C LEU A 87 -4.47 -2.59 0.87
N GLN A 88 -3.41 -2.15 1.53
CA GLN A 88 -2.19 -2.94 1.76
C GLN A 88 -2.50 -4.24 2.49
N SER A 89 -3.34 -4.21 3.52
CA SER A 89 -3.77 -5.41 4.24
C SER A 89 -4.53 -6.39 3.35
N ARG A 90 -5.42 -5.90 2.46
CA ARG A 90 -6.13 -6.76 1.49
C ARG A 90 -5.17 -7.41 0.51
N ILE A 91 -4.21 -6.66 -0.01
CA ILE A 91 -3.17 -7.17 -0.93
C ILE A 91 -2.36 -8.27 -0.23
N GLN A 92 -1.90 -8.04 0.99
CA GLN A 92 -1.14 -9.03 1.77
C GLN A 92 -1.93 -10.32 1.99
N ASN A 93 -3.22 -10.22 2.36
CA ASN A 93 -4.08 -11.38 2.56
C ASN A 93 -4.30 -12.17 1.26
N GLN A 94 -4.43 -11.46 0.13
CA GLN A 94 -4.57 -12.09 -1.18
C GLN A 94 -3.31 -12.86 -1.55
N ILE A 95 -2.14 -12.23 -1.42
CA ILE A 95 -0.83 -12.88 -1.67
C ILE A 95 -0.67 -14.12 -0.79
N ALA A 96 -0.98 -14.02 0.51
CA ALA A 96 -0.87 -15.17 1.42
C ALA A 96 -1.81 -16.31 1.03
N THR A 97 -2.99 -16.00 0.48
CA THR A 97 -3.93 -17.01 -0.02
C THR A 97 -3.41 -17.68 -1.28
N ASP A 98 -2.85 -16.89 -2.20
CA ASP A 98 -2.33 -17.38 -3.47
C ASP A 98 -1.09 -18.26 -3.28
N VAL A 99 -0.20 -17.91 -2.35
CA VAL A 99 0.94 -18.75 -1.97
C VAL A 99 0.47 -20.11 -1.44
N ARG A 100 -0.53 -20.16 -0.56
CA ARG A 100 -1.05 -21.43 -0.04
C ARG A 100 -1.63 -22.31 -1.15
N LYS A 101 -2.41 -21.73 -2.06
CA LYS A 101 -2.96 -22.46 -3.20
C LYS A 101 -1.86 -23.02 -4.09
N TYR A 102 -0.83 -22.22 -4.36
CA TYR A 102 0.31 -22.65 -5.14
C TYR A 102 1.03 -23.84 -4.47
N ASP A 103 1.29 -23.78 -3.16
CA ASP A 103 1.95 -24.85 -2.42
C ASP A 103 1.12 -26.15 -2.42
N GLU A 104 -0.21 -26.05 -2.26
CA GLU A 104 -1.12 -27.19 -2.35
C GLU A 104 -1.12 -27.83 -3.74
N GLU A 105 -1.08 -27.02 -4.79
CA GLU A 105 -0.99 -27.50 -6.18
C GLU A 105 0.34 -28.20 -6.46
N GLN A 106 1.46 -27.64 -6.00
CA GLN A 106 2.78 -28.28 -6.13
C GLN A 106 2.84 -29.62 -5.38
N ALA A 107 2.31 -29.67 -4.15
CA ALA A 107 2.26 -30.90 -3.37
C ALA A 107 1.42 -31.99 -4.05
N LYS A 108 0.27 -31.63 -4.66
CA LYS A 108 -0.54 -32.58 -5.44
C LYS A 108 0.20 -33.10 -6.66
N ARG A 109 0.86 -32.21 -7.42
CA ARG A 109 1.64 -32.60 -8.60
C ARG A 109 2.76 -33.57 -8.25
N TRP A 110 3.55 -33.26 -7.21
CA TRP A 110 4.61 -34.16 -6.75
C TRP A 110 4.07 -35.51 -6.28
N ALA A 111 2.93 -35.53 -5.56
CA ALA A 111 2.30 -36.78 -5.14
C ALA A 111 1.79 -37.61 -6.33
N GLU A 112 1.26 -36.97 -7.37
CA GLU A 112 0.84 -37.63 -8.62
C GLU A 112 2.03 -38.20 -9.39
N GLU A 113 3.12 -37.44 -9.50
CA GLU A 113 4.37 -37.89 -10.12
C GLU A 113 4.99 -39.07 -9.37
N GLU A 114 5.03 -39.03 -8.04
CA GLU A 114 5.55 -40.13 -7.23
C GLU A 114 4.70 -41.40 -7.39
N LYS A 115 3.37 -41.26 -7.42
CA LYS A 115 2.45 -42.37 -7.70
C LYS A 115 2.66 -42.93 -9.10
N ALA A 116 2.82 -42.08 -10.12
CA ALA A 116 3.08 -42.49 -11.49
C ALA A 116 4.45 -43.20 -11.62
N ALA A 117 5.48 -42.72 -10.94
CA ALA A 117 6.81 -43.35 -10.93
C ALA A 117 6.79 -44.76 -10.32
N LYS A 118 6.06 -44.94 -9.20
CA LYS A 118 5.88 -46.27 -8.55
C LYS A 118 5.08 -47.25 -9.42
N GLN A 119 4.12 -46.77 -10.20
CA GLN A 119 3.35 -47.63 -11.12
C GLN A 119 4.13 -48.00 -12.39
N ARG A 120 5.09 -47.17 -12.83
CA ARG A 120 5.92 -47.41 -14.02
C ARG A 120 7.08 -48.39 -13.79
N THR A 121 7.23 -48.98 -12.60
CA THR A 121 8.22 -50.04 -12.33
C THR A 121 7.56 -51.42 -12.20
N PRO A 122 7.44 -52.23 -13.27
CA PRO A 122 7.15 -53.65 -13.16
C PRO A 122 8.44 -54.47 -13.00
N GLY A 123 8.54 -55.16 -11.86
CA GLY A 123 8.98 -56.55 -11.67
C GLY A 123 10.18 -57.13 -12.45
N LYS A 124 11.26 -57.35 -11.67
CA LYS A 124 12.25 -58.47 -11.67
C LYS A 124 13.04 -58.83 -12.96
N PRO A 125 14.39 -58.94 -12.89
CA PRO A 125 15.22 -59.42 -14.01
C PRO A 125 14.90 -60.88 -14.35
N ARG A 126 14.93 -61.23 -15.65
CA ARG A 126 14.77 -62.61 -16.13
C ARG A 126 15.87 -63.50 -15.54
N PRO A 127 15.55 -64.69 -14.98
CA PRO A 127 16.57 -65.66 -14.61
C PRO A 127 17.21 -66.25 -15.88
N GLN A 128 18.52 -66.53 -15.77
CA GLN A 128 19.38 -67.06 -16.83
C GLN A 128 18.98 -68.48 -17.25
#